data_AF-A0A949YMF6-F1
#
_entry.id   AF-A0A949YMF6-F1
#
_cell.length_a   1.000
_cell.length_b   1.000
_cell.length_c   1.000
_cell.angle_alpha   90.00
_cell.angle_beta   90.00
_cell.angle_gamma   90.00
#
_symmetry.space_group_name_H-M   'P 1'
#
loop_
_entity.id
_entity.type
_entity.pdbx_description
1 polymer ?
#
loop_
_entity_poly.entity_id
_entity_poly.type
_entity_poly.pdbx_seq_one_letter_code
_entity_poly.pdbx_strand_id
1 'polypeptide(L)'
;FVVEDDAQNGSDHVDAHRTVALAISPYVKRHAVDSSMYSTSSMLRTMELILGLEPMSQFDASARPMFGSFTAQADFLPYVHRPARVDINAKNAARAPMAELSQRLNLEIEDRADDLLFNEIIWKAVRGVDSPMPPPVRAAFVMPR
;
A
#
# COMPACT_ATOMS: atom_id res chain seq x y z
N PHE A 1 9.05 4.43 8.93
CA PHE A 1 7.79 4.31 8.18
C PHE A 1 7.97 3.29 7.09
N VAL A 2 6.89 2.65 6.64
CA VAL A 2 6.86 1.71 5.50
C VAL A 2 5.62 2.04 4.69
N VAL A 3 5.76 2.20 3.38
CA VAL A 3 4.67 2.47 2.43
C VAL A 3 5.07 1.85 1.09
N GLU A 4 4.09 1.51 0.25
CA GLU A 4 4.36 1.12 -1.14
C GLU A 4 4.80 2.37 -1.93
N ASP A 5 5.58 2.17 -2.98
CA ASP A 5 6.00 3.24 -3.89
C ASP A 5 4.80 3.78 -4.70
N ASP A 6 3.89 2.91 -5.09
CA ASP A 6 2.56 3.25 -5.58
C ASP A 6 1.51 2.15 -5.25
N ALA A 7 0.24 2.39 -5.56
CA ALA A 7 -0.86 1.46 -5.28
C ALA A 7 -1.19 0.50 -6.46
N GLN A 8 -0.38 0.52 -7.54
CA GLN A 8 -0.47 -0.30 -8.74
C GLN A 8 -1.86 -0.35 -9.40
N ASN A 9 -2.71 0.66 -9.14
CA ASN A 9 -4.08 0.78 -9.66
C ASN A 9 -4.91 -0.51 -9.45
N GLY A 10 -4.66 -1.20 -8.33
CA GLY A 10 -5.34 -2.45 -7.98
C GLY A 10 -6.81 -2.25 -7.63
N SER A 11 -7.53 -3.37 -7.51
CA SER A 11 -8.94 -3.35 -7.10
C SER A 11 -9.06 -2.95 -5.62
N ASP A 12 -9.47 -1.70 -5.39
CA ASP A 12 -9.79 -1.15 -4.07
C ASP A 12 -11.20 -0.54 -4.09
N HIS A 13 -11.96 -0.80 -3.02
CA HIS A 13 -13.36 -0.38 -2.90
C HIS A 13 -13.55 1.11 -2.54
N VAL A 14 -12.49 1.80 -2.13
CA VAL A 14 -12.48 3.24 -1.83
C VAL A 14 -11.83 4.00 -2.98
N ASP A 15 -10.58 3.67 -3.29
CA ASP A 15 -9.84 4.30 -4.39
C ASP A 15 -8.61 3.46 -4.76
N ALA A 16 -8.37 3.27 -6.05
CA ALA A 16 -7.25 2.48 -6.58
C ALA A 16 -5.85 3.07 -6.30
N HIS A 17 -5.76 4.32 -5.81
CA HIS A 17 -4.51 4.93 -5.35
C HIS A 17 -4.28 4.79 -3.83
N ARG A 18 -5.21 4.16 -3.11
CA ARG A 18 -5.04 3.90 -1.68
C ARG A 18 -4.01 2.79 -1.47
N THR A 19 -2.98 3.09 -0.70
CA THR A 19 -1.92 2.13 -0.33
C THR A 19 -1.92 1.83 1.17
N VAL A 20 -1.18 0.79 1.57
CA VAL A 20 -0.88 0.47 2.96
C VAL A 20 0.28 1.35 3.46
N ALA A 21 0.07 2.03 4.58
CA ALA A 21 1.11 2.77 5.28
C ALA A 21 1.27 2.27 6.72
N LEU A 22 2.51 2.01 7.15
CA LEU A 22 2.87 1.53 8.48
C LEU A 22 3.86 2.48 9.15
N ALA A 23 3.67 2.73 10.44
CA ALA A 23 4.61 3.43 11.30
C ALA A 23 5.10 2.47 12.41
N ILE A 24 6.41 2.41 12.63
CA ILE A 24 7.05 1.49 13.59
C ILE A 24 7.98 2.31 14.47
N SER A 25 7.69 2.36 15.77
CA SER A 25 8.44 3.13 16.77
C SER A 25 7.94 2.77 18.19
N PRO A 26 8.74 2.94 19.26
CA PRO A 26 8.23 2.94 20.64
C PRO A 26 7.15 4.01 20.88
N TYR A 27 7.10 5.05 20.07
CA TYR A 27 6.17 6.18 20.21
C TYR A 27 4.91 6.08 19.35
N VAL A 28 4.71 5.00 18.58
CA VAL A 28 3.43 4.81 17.89
C VAL A 28 2.39 4.20 18.82
N LYS A 29 1.12 4.56 18.63
CA LYS A 29 0.01 3.87 19.30
C LYS A 29 -0.02 2.41 18.86
N ARG A 30 0.13 1.49 19.80
CA ARG A 30 0.11 0.05 19.52
C ARG A 30 -1.32 -0.45 19.30
N HIS A 31 -1.45 -1.50 18.48
CA HIS A 31 -2.74 -2.14 18.18
C HIS A 31 -3.82 -1.16 17.71
N ALA A 32 -3.40 -0.09 17.02
CA ALA A 32 -4.27 0.98 16.55
C ALA A 32 -4.25 1.06 15.02
N VAL A 33 -5.40 1.41 14.45
CA VAL A 33 -5.55 1.85 13.06
C VAL A 33 -5.97 3.31 13.12
N ASP A 34 -5.16 4.20 12.53
CA ASP A 34 -5.50 5.61 12.36
C ASP A 34 -6.21 5.78 11.03
N SER A 35 -7.52 5.99 11.07
CA SER A 35 -8.37 6.16 9.88
C SER A 35 -8.39 7.60 9.36
N SER A 36 -7.53 8.49 9.88
CA SER A 36 -7.37 9.84 9.32
C SER A 36 -6.92 9.76 7.87
N MET A 37 -7.45 10.63 7.01
CA MET A 37 -6.98 10.73 5.63
C MET A 37 -5.56 11.32 5.60
N TYR A 38 -4.63 10.55 5.06
CA TYR A 38 -3.23 10.91 4.87
C TYR A 38 -2.81 10.66 3.43
N SER A 39 -1.82 11.43 2.97
CA SER A 39 -1.10 11.19 1.72
C SER A 39 0.38 10.92 1.99
N THR A 40 1.16 10.61 0.95
CA THR A 40 2.63 10.50 1.06
C THR A 40 3.25 11.80 1.57
N SER A 41 2.68 12.97 1.24
CA SER A 41 3.09 14.26 1.78
C SER A 41 2.87 14.38 3.29
N SER A 42 1.79 13.79 3.83
CA SER A 42 1.57 13.73 5.29
C SER A 42 2.66 12.94 6.00
N MET A 43 3.13 11.86 5.38
CA MET A 43 4.22 11.06 5.91
C MET A 43 5.54 11.85 5.88
N LEU A 44 5.87 12.48 4.75
CA LEU A 44 7.03 13.37 4.63
C LEU A 44 7.01 14.49 5.67
N ARG A 45 5.88 15.17 5.80
CA ARG A 45 5.69 16.24 6.79
C ARG A 45 5.92 15.75 8.22
N THR A 46 5.51 14.53 8.52
CA THR A 46 5.75 13.93 9.85
C THR A 46 7.23 13.64 10.07
N MET A 47 7.96 13.15 9.05
CA MET A 47 9.41 12.94 9.12
C MET A 47 10.16 14.26 9.34
N GLU A 48 9.80 15.30 8.60
CA GLU A 48 10.38 16.65 8.77
C GLU A 48 10.24 17.13 10.21
N LEU A 49 9.03 17.03 10.78
CA LEU A 49 8.76 17.47 12.15
C LEU A 49 9.50 16.64 13.20
N ILE A 50 9.68 15.33 12.99
CA ILE A 50 10.47 14.48 13.88
C ILE A 50 11.95 14.87 13.84
N LEU A 51 12.47 15.18 12.65
CA LEU A 51 13.88 15.49 12.42
C LEU A 51 14.22 16.97 12.64
N GLY A 52 13.23 17.84 12.86
CA GLY A 52 13.42 19.28 12.98
C GLY A 52 13.78 19.97 11.65
N LEU A 53 13.32 19.42 10.52
CA LEU A 53 13.57 19.96 9.19
C LEU A 53 12.46 20.94 8.76
N GLU A 54 12.84 21.88 7.91
CA GLU A 54 11.90 22.73 7.19
C GLU A 54 11.18 21.94 6.10
N PRO A 55 9.95 22.33 5.72
CA PRO A 55 9.26 21.71 4.60
C PRO A 55 10.01 21.90 3.29
N MET A 56 10.06 20.86 2.45
CA MET A 56 10.75 20.91 1.16
C MET A 56 9.93 21.59 0.07
N SER A 57 8.61 21.73 0.26
CA SER A 57 7.69 22.29 -0.73
C SER A 57 6.45 22.91 -0.07
N GLN A 58 5.55 23.48 -0.88
CA GLN A 58 4.24 23.90 -0.36
C GLN A 58 3.32 22.72 -0.02
N PHE A 59 3.58 21.54 -0.60
CA PHE A 59 2.71 20.37 -0.47
C PHE A 59 2.93 19.68 0.88
N ASP A 60 4.18 19.46 1.29
CA ASP A 60 4.49 18.96 2.63
C ASP A 60 4.19 20.00 3.71
N ALA A 61 4.47 21.29 3.47
CA ALA A 61 4.16 22.37 4.40
C ALA A 61 2.68 22.42 4.80
N SER A 62 1.77 22.16 3.85
CA SER A 62 0.31 22.13 4.05
C SER A 62 -0.24 20.74 4.40
N ALA A 63 0.57 19.70 4.35
CA ALA A 63 0.11 18.34 4.62
C ALA A 63 -0.21 18.13 6.10
N ARG A 64 -1.26 17.36 6.37
CA ARG A 64 -1.67 16.98 7.73
C ARG A 64 -0.62 16.03 8.33
N PRO A 65 0.03 16.36 9.47
CA PRO A 65 0.95 15.43 10.13
C PRO A 65 0.23 14.21 10.73
N MET A 66 0.95 13.10 10.85
CA MET A 66 0.42 11.83 11.36
C MET A 66 0.34 11.76 12.90
N PHE A 67 0.15 12.88 13.60
CA PHE A 67 0.15 12.93 15.07
C PHE A 67 -0.86 11.98 15.73
N GLY A 68 -1.98 11.70 15.05
CA GLY A 68 -2.99 10.73 15.50
C GLY A 68 -2.42 9.32 15.72
N SER A 69 -1.33 8.98 15.04
CA SER A 69 -0.65 7.69 15.11
C SER A 69 0.40 7.60 16.22
N PHE A 70 0.76 8.71 16.87
CA PHE A 70 1.83 8.78 17.89
C PHE A 70 1.31 9.10 19.30
N THR A 71 2.15 8.79 20.29
CA THR A 71 1.96 9.08 21.72
C THR A 71 3.25 9.65 22.30
N ALA A 72 3.14 10.48 23.34
CA ALA A 72 4.30 11.06 24.02
C ALA A 72 5.05 10.03 24.89
N GLN A 73 4.35 8.99 25.36
CA GLN A 73 4.94 7.94 26.20
C GLN A 73 5.42 6.78 25.34
N ALA A 74 6.72 6.47 25.42
CA ALA A 74 7.31 5.33 24.73
C ALA A 74 6.87 4.00 25.35
N ASP A 75 6.60 3.02 24.49
CA ASP A 75 6.42 1.61 24.82
C ASP A 75 7.54 0.77 24.16
N PHE A 76 8.45 0.25 25.00
CA PHE A 76 9.60 -0.54 24.58
C PHE A 76 9.34 -2.05 24.51
N LEU A 77 8.08 -2.50 24.61
CA LEU A 77 7.75 -3.92 24.48
C LEU A 77 8.24 -4.46 23.12
N PRO A 78 9.11 -5.50 23.10
CA PRO A 78 9.63 -6.06 21.86
C PRO A 78 8.53 -6.55 20.93
N TYR A 79 8.76 -6.40 19.63
CA TYR A 79 7.91 -7.01 18.62
C TYR A 79 8.34 -8.46 18.37
N VAL A 80 7.42 -9.40 18.53
CA VAL A 80 7.63 -10.81 18.15
C VAL A 80 7.25 -10.95 16.68
N HIS A 81 8.26 -11.10 15.82
CA HIS A 81 8.03 -11.26 14.40
C HIS A 81 7.32 -12.59 14.11
N ARG A 82 6.51 -12.61 13.05
CA ARG A 82 5.93 -13.85 12.54
C ARG A 82 6.91 -14.50 11.56
N PRO A 83 6.99 -15.83 11.50
CA PRO A 83 7.74 -16.50 10.44
C PRO A 83 7.09 -16.23 9.08
N ALA A 84 7.88 -16.30 8.01
CA ALA A 84 7.36 -16.26 6.66
C ALA A 84 6.35 -17.40 6.46
N ARG A 85 5.14 -17.07 5.98
CA ARG A 85 4.06 -18.05 5.76
C ARG A 85 3.97 -18.51 4.30
N VAL A 86 4.77 -17.92 3.43
CA VAL A 86 4.78 -18.14 1.98
C VAL A 86 6.22 -18.37 1.58
N ASP A 87 6.45 -19.36 0.71
CA ASP A 87 7.76 -19.56 0.09
C ASP A 87 8.01 -18.44 -0.94
N ILE A 88 9.03 -17.62 -0.68
CA ILE A 88 9.42 -16.51 -1.54
C ILE A 88 9.95 -16.97 -2.91
N ASN A 89 10.27 -18.26 -3.05
CA ASN A 89 10.73 -18.87 -4.29
C ASN A 89 9.61 -19.62 -5.03
N ALA A 90 8.40 -19.68 -4.45
CA ALA A 90 7.27 -20.32 -5.11
C ALA A 90 6.97 -19.61 -6.43
N LYS A 91 6.82 -20.38 -7.49
CA LYS A 91 6.44 -19.90 -8.82
C LYS A 91 5.09 -20.47 -9.20
N ASN A 92 4.34 -19.71 -9.99
CA ASN A 92 3.14 -20.22 -10.63
C ASN A 92 3.50 -21.42 -11.51
N ALA A 93 2.72 -22.50 -11.38
CA ALA A 93 2.90 -23.67 -12.24
C ALA A 93 2.63 -23.30 -13.70
N ALA A 94 3.24 -23.99 -14.65
CA ALA A 94 3.04 -23.75 -16.09
C ALA A 94 1.55 -23.86 -16.52
N ARG A 95 0.74 -24.62 -15.78
CA ARG A 95 -0.70 -24.81 -15.99
C ARG A 95 -1.57 -23.98 -15.03
N ALA A 96 -1.01 -22.97 -14.37
CA ALA A 96 -1.77 -22.07 -13.51
C ALA A 96 -2.86 -21.36 -14.33
N PRO A 97 -3.98 -20.97 -13.69
CA PRO A 97 -4.98 -20.13 -14.34
C PRO A 97 -4.35 -18.93 -15.02
N MET A 98 -4.79 -18.63 -16.25
CA MET A 98 -4.34 -17.48 -17.03
C MET A 98 -2.84 -17.47 -17.39
N ALA A 99 -2.10 -18.57 -17.22
CA ALA A 99 -0.66 -18.63 -17.49
C ALA A 99 -0.31 -18.24 -18.94
N GLU A 100 -1.10 -18.66 -19.92
CA GLU A 100 -0.89 -18.31 -21.33
C GLU A 100 -1.03 -16.80 -21.58
N LEU A 101 -2.00 -16.14 -20.93
CA LEU A 101 -2.19 -14.70 -21.02
C LEU A 101 -1.06 -13.95 -20.31
N SER A 102 -0.64 -14.43 -19.13
CA SER A 102 0.48 -13.87 -18.38
C SER A 102 1.79 -13.90 -19.17
N GLN A 103 2.06 -14.97 -19.92
CA GLN A 103 3.26 -15.09 -20.76
C GLN A 103 3.29 -14.11 -21.93
N ARG A 104 2.14 -13.54 -22.31
CA ARG A 104 2.02 -12.58 -23.42
C ARG A 104 2.12 -11.12 -22.95
N LEU A 105 2.17 -10.87 -21.63
CA LEU A 105 2.34 -9.52 -21.11
C LEU A 105 3.74 -9.01 -21.45
N ASN A 106 3.82 -7.77 -21.92
CA ASN A 106 5.09 -7.08 -22.07
C ASN A 106 5.52 -6.51 -20.72
N LEU A 107 6.54 -7.12 -20.11
CA LEU A 107 7.13 -6.70 -18.84
C LEU A 107 8.57 -6.20 -19.01
N GLU A 108 8.99 -5.85 -20.23
CA GLU A 108 10.35 -5.35 -20.51
C GLU A 108 10.58 -3.95 -19.96
N ILE A 109 9.52 -3.14 -19.89
CA ILE A 109 9.51 -1.77 -19.36
C ILE A 109 8.32 -1.69 -18.40
N GLU A 110 8.51 -0.95 -17.30
CA GLU A 110 7.45 -0.59 -16.36
C GLU A 110 6.22 -0.01 -17.08
N ASP A 111 5.03 -0.32 -16.55
CA ASP A 111 3.74 0.20 -17.02
C ASP A 111 3.39 -0.08 -18.50
N ARG A 112 4.01 -1.11 -19.12
CA ARG A 112 3.68 -1.53 -20.50
C ARG A 112 2.57 -2.56 -20.60
N ALA A 113 2.38 -3.36 -19.56
CA ALA A 113 1.30 -4.34 -19.54
C ALA A 113 -0.05 -3.61 -19.46
N ASP A 114 -1.11 -4.23 -19.99
CA ASP A 114 -2.47 -3.75 -19.73
C ASP A 114 -2.80 -4.00 -18.26
N ASP A 115 -2.92 -2.93 -17.46
CA ASP A 115 -3.16 -3.00 -16.02
C ASP A 115 -4.40 -3.82 -15.65
N LEU A 116 -5.48 -3.72 -16.43
CA LEU A 116 -6.73 -4.44 -16.13
C LEU A 116 -6.56 -5.93 -16.35
N LEU A 117 -5.92 -6.32 -17.46
CA LEU A 117 -5.59 -7.71 -17.74
C LEU A 117 -4.61 -8.25 -16.70
N PHE A 118 -3.59 -7.47 -16.34
CA PHE A 118 -2.58 -7.90 -15.38
C PHE A 118 -3.19 -8.08 -13.98
N ASN A 119 -4.04 -7.15 -13.55
CA ASN A 119 -4.81 -7.28 -12.32
C ASN A 119 -5.75 -8.51 -12.33
N GLU A 120 -6.45 -8.78 -13.45
CA GLU A 120 -7.32 -9.96 -13.57
C GLU A 120 -6.53 -11.27 -13.43
N ILE A 121 -5.34 -11.34 -14.04
CA ILE A 121 -4.43 -12.49 -13.93
C ILE A 121 -4.02 -12.71 -12.47
N ILE A 122 -3.58 -11.66 -11.77
CA ILE A 122 -3.17 -11.72 -10.37
C ILE A 122 -4.37 -12.12 -9.48
N TRP A 123 -5.53 -11.50 -9.70
CA TRP A 123 -6.74 -11.77 -8.93
C TRP A 123 -7.17 -13.23 -9.04
N LYS A 124 -7.23 -13.77 -10.26
CA LYS A 124 -7.59 -15.19 -10.48
C LYS A 124 -6.56 -16.15 -9.93
N ALA A 125 -5.28 -15.80 -9.93
CA ALA A 125 -4.23 -16.61 -9.31
C ALA A 125 -4.40 -16.69 -7.78
N VAL A 126 -4.80 -15.59 -7.13
CA VAL A 126 -4.93 -15.51 -5.66
C VAL A 126 -6.30 -15.98 -5.16
N ARG A 127 -7.38 -15.62 -5.85
CA ARG A 127 -8.77 -15.82 -5.41
C ARG A 127 -9.44 -17.03 -6.04
N GLY A 128 -8.90 -17.53 -7.16
CA GLY A 128 -9.45 -18.63 -7.95
C GLY A 128 -9.89 -18.20 -9.34
N VAL A 129 -9.88 -19.13 -10.31
CA VAL A 129 -10.18 -18.83 -11.72
C VAL A 129 -11.63 -18.35 -11.95
N ASP A 130 -12.55 -18.81 -11.10
CA ASP A 130 -13.98 -18.50 -11.18
C ASP A 130 -14.38 -17.24 -10.40
N SER A 131 -13.45 -16.62 -9.67
CA SER A 131 -13.75 -15.39 -8.92
C SER A 131 -13.83 -14.18 -9.86
N PRO A 132 -14.89 -13.36 -9.77
CA PRO A 132 -14.93 -12.09 -10.49
C PRO A 132 -13.97 -11.10 -9.83
N MET A 133 -13.16 -10.40 -10.62
CA MET A 133 -12.38 -9.27 -10.13
C MET A 133 -13.30 -8.04 -9.98
N PRO A 134 -13.33 -7.38 -8.81
CA PRO A 134 -14.06 -6.13 -8.68
C PRO A 134 -13.41 -5.04 -9.55
N PRO A 135 -14.19 -4.15 -10.18
CA PRO A 135 -13.64 -3.06 -10.97
C PRO A 135 -12.87 -2.07 -10.07
N PRO A 136 -11.77 -1.46 -10.56
CA PRO A 136 -11.08 -0.41 -9.81
C PRO A 136 -11.99 0.81 -9.63
N VAL A 137 -12.04 1.33 -8.41
CA VAL A 137 -12.75 2.58 -8.09
C VAL A 137 -11.76 3.74 -8.17
N ARG A 138 -12.13 4.82 -8.87
CA ARG A 138 -11.38 6.08 -8.90
C ARG A 138 -12.28 7.18 -8.36
N ALA A 139 -12.15 7.47 -7.08
CA ALA A 139 -12.97 8.46 -6.40
C ALA A 139 -12.52 9.88 -6.80
N ALA A 140 -13.46 10.71 -7.24
CA ALA A 140 -13.18 12.13 -7.49
C ALA A 140 -12.83 12.87 -6.17
N PHE A 141 -13.39 12.42 -5.05
CA PHE A 141 -13.16 12.96 -3.71
C PHE A 141 -13.20 11.82 -2.68
N VAL A 142 -12.16 11.72 -1.85
CA VAL A 142 -12.16 10.82 -0.68
C VAL A 142 -12.67 11.62 0.52
N MET A 143 -13.91 11.34 0.93
CA MET A 143 -14.50 11.94 2.12
C MET A 143 -14.13 11.10 3.35
N PRO A 144 -13.33 11.62 4.31
CA PRO A 144 -13.07 10.89 5.55
C PRO A 144 -14.36 10.70 6.33
N ARG A 145 -14.57 9.49 6.88
CA ARG A 145 -15.64 9.21 7.84
C ARG A 145 -15.24 9.59 9.25
#